data_AF-A0A8H8RCM5-F1
#
_entry.id   AF-A0A8H8RCM5-F1
#
_cell.length_a   1.000
_cell.length_b   1.000
_cell.length_c   1.000
_cell.angle_alpha   90.00
_cell.angle_beta   90.00
_cell.angle_gamma   90.00
#
_symmetry.space_group_name_H-M   'P 1'
#
loop_
_entity.id
_entity.type
_entity.pdbx_description
1 polymer ?
#
loop_
_entity_poly.entity_id
_entity_poly.type
_entity_poly.pdbx_seq_one_letter_code
_entity_poly.pdbx_strand_id
1 'polypeptide(L)'
;MASRSEKFARKPAAKKDETPKDPEVDEVIKFSPEEEANLLNESNEKKASANELFGKASFQDALDTYDAAVAACPNYLDYEIAVLKSNISACHLKLEDWKEAVKAASAALDGLDKLQGKGEDGKPDVKEVKEDDGEEIEEII
;
A
#
# COMPACT_ATOMS: atom_id res chain seq x y z
N MET A 1 61.96 24.93 29.10
CA MET A 1 60.51 24.87 29.38
C MET A 1 60.06 23.43 29.20
N ALA A 2 59.56 22.82 30.26
CA ALA A 2 59.20 21.41 30.33
C ALA A 2 57.75 21.14 29.86
N SER A 3 57.50 19.96 29.27
CA SER A 3 56.38 19.04 29.56
C SER A 3 56.39 17.90 28.52
N ARG A 4 56.70 16.65 28.86
CA ARG A 4 55.86 15.66 29.57
C ARG A 4 54.79 15.03 28.66
N SER A 5 55.07 13.85 28.11
CA SER A 5 54.43 12.59 28.51
C SER A 5 54.82 11.44 27.58
N GLU A 6 55.46 10.46 28.21
CA GLU A 6 55.66 9.11 27.71
C GLU A 6 54.34 8.32 27.67
N LYS A 7 54.39 7.21 26.90
CA LYS A 7 53.66 5.95 27.11
C LYS A 7 52.13 6.02 27.00
N PHE A 8 51.57 5.37 25.99
CA PHE A 8 50.57 4.29 26.14
C PHE A 8 50.35 3.62 24.78
N ALA A 9 51.10 2.56 24.51
CA ALA A 9 50.72 1.56 23.52
C ALA A 9 49.47 0.82 24.04
N ARG A 10 48.41 0.75 23.23
CA ARG A 10 47.23 -0.07 23.52
C ARG A 10 47.09 -1.20 22.49
N LYS A 11 46.90 -2.39 23.05
CA LYS A 11 46.71 -3.75 22.53
C LYS A 11 45.52 -3.85 21.56
N PRO A 12 45.52 -4.77 20.56
CA PRO A 12 44.37 -5.00 19.68
C PRO A 12 43.24 -5.67 20.46
N ALA A 13 42.03 -5.09 20.39
CA ALA A 13 40.83 -5.64 20.98
C ALA A 13 40.08 -6.52 19.97
N ALA A 14 39.57 -7.62 20.50
CA ALA A 14 39.03 -8.78 19.81
C ALA A 14 37.71 -8.54 19.05
N LYS A 15 37.49 -9.46 18.11
CA LYS A 15 36.27 -9.72 17.35
C LYS A 15 35.01 -9.61 18.22
N LYS A 16 34.00 -8.90 17.72
CA LYS A 16 32.60 -9.15 18.08
C LYS A 16 31.94 -9.83 16.89
N ASP A 17 31.42 -11.02 17.15
CA ASP A 17 30.45 -11.72 16.32
C ASP A 17 29.31 -10.78 15.94
N GLU A 18 29.15 -10.53 14.64
CA GLU A 18 27.92 -9.99 14.09
C GLU A 18 27.02 -11.17 13.79
N THR A 19 26.18 -11.54 14.76
CA THR A 19 25.04 -12.42 14.54
C THR A 19 24.08 -11.74 13.55
N PRO A 20 23.67 -12.41 12.45
CA PRO A 20 22.72 -11.85 11.50
C PRO A 20 21.38 -11.57 12.18
N LYS A 21 20.86 -10.34 12.04
CA LYS A 21 19.47 -10.03 12.37
C LYS A 21 18.55 -10.79 11.41
N ASP A 22 17.84 -11.78 11.94
CA ASP A 22 16.63 -12.34 11.33
C ASP A 22 15.62 -11.18 11.10
N PRO A 23 14.97 -11.07 9.92
CA PRO A 23 13.91 -10.09 9.72
C PRO A 23 12.73 -10.44 10.64
N GLU A 24 12.37 -9.50 11.52
CA GLU A 24 11.16 -9.56 12.33
C GLU A 24 9.96 -9.75 11.40
N VAL A 25 9.41 -10.95 11.39
CA VAL A 25 8.08 -11.22 10.85
C VAL A 25 7.12 -10.54 11.82
N ASP A 26 6.61 -9.36 11.47
CA ASP A 26 5.51 -8.73 12.19
C ASP A 26 4.38 -9.75 12.29
N GLU A 27 4.24 -10.37 13.46
CA GLU A 27 3.13 -11.27 13.76
C GLU A 27 1.86 -10.43 13.64
N VAL A 28 1.14 -10.58 12.53
CA VAL A 28 -0.16 -9.95 12.32
C VAL A 28 -1.09 -10.44 13.43
N ILE A 29 -1.28 -9.62 14.46
CA ILE A 29 -2.23 -9.86 15.54
C ILE A 29 -3.60 -9.84 14.89
N LYS A 30 -4.17 -11.03 14.66
CA LYS A 30 -5.51 -11.19 14.10
C LYS A 30 -6.53 -10.98 15.20
N PHE A 31 -7.61 -10.30 14.87
CA PHE A 31 -8.76 -10.18 15.75
C PHE A 31 -9.45 -11.55 15.92
N SER A 32 -10.28 -11.68 16.97
CA SER A 32 -11.20 -12.80 17.01
C SER A 32 -12.18 -12.73 15.83
N PRO A 33 -12.75 -13.85 15.37
CA PRO A 33 -13.70 -13.84 14.25
C PRO A 33 -14.91 -12.92 14.47
N GLU A 34 -15.35 -12.77 15.72
CA GLU A 34 -16.47 -11.89 16.09
C GLU A 34 -16.08 -10.42 16.00
N GLU A 35 -14.91 -10.04 16.52
CA GLU A 35 -14.39 -8.68 16.43
C GLU A 35 -14.08 -8.29 14.98
N GLU A 36 -13.49 -9.20 14.20
CA GLU A 36 -13.25 -9.00 12.77
C GLU A 36 -14.55 -8.73 12.00
N ALA A 37 -15.59 -9.54 12.24
CA ALA A 37 -16.89 -9.35 11.62
C ALA A 37 -17.52 -8.00 11.99
N ASN A 38 -17.36 -7.56 13.25
CA ASN A 38 -17.85 -6.25 13.70
C ASN A 38 -17.11 -5.10 13.01
N LEU A 39 -15.79 -5.15 12.95
CA LEU A 39 -14.97 -4.14 12.26
C LEU A 39 -15.26 -4.09 10.76
N LEU A 40 -15.43 -5.26 10.12
CA LEU A 40 -15.78 -5.35 8.72
C LEU A 40 -17.18 -4.81 8.44
N ASN A 41 -18.16 -5.08 9.30
CA ASN A 41 -19.49 -4.48 9.21
C ASN A 41 -19.41 -2.95 9.35
N GLU A 42 -18.65 -2.44 10.32
CA GLU A 42 -18.47 -1.01 10.53
C GLU A 42 -17.83 -0.33 9.30
N SER A 43 -16.86 -0.99 8.66
CA SER A 43 -16.26 -0.53 7.41
C SER A 43 -17.28 -0.54 6.26
N ASN A 44 -18.09 -1.59 6.15
CA ASN A 44 -19.13 -1.71 5.12
C ASN A 44 -20.27 -0.68 5.27
N GLU A 45 -20.65 -0.33 6.50
CA GLU A 45 -21.63 0.75 6.76
C GLU A 45 -21.10 2.12 6.29
N LYS A 46 -19.82 2.41 6.57
CA LYS A 46 -19.16 3.62 6.07
C LYS A 46 -19.05 3.61 4.55
N LYS A 47 -18.69 2.48 3.94
CA LYS A 47 -18.66 2.28 2.49
C LYS A 47 -20.04 2.54 1.86
N ALA A 48 -21.12 2.05 2.46
CA ALA A 48 -22.47 2.30 1.99
C ALA A 48 -22.80 3.80 2.03
N SER A 49 -22.47 4.47 3.14
CA SER A 49 -22.65 5.92 3.29
C SER A 49 -21.83 6.72 2.26
N ALA A 50 -20.59 6.31 1.99
CA ALA A 50 -19.74 6.90 0.98
C ALA A 50 -20.29 6.70 -0.44
N ASN A 51 -20.85 5.52 -0.75
CA ASN A 51 -21.53 5.26 -2.03
C ASN A 51 -22.73 6.19 -2.24
N GLU A 52 -23.50 6.49 -1.18
CA GLU A 52 -24.61 7.45 -1.27
C GLU A 52 -24.11 8.87 -1.56
N LEU A 53 -23.03 9.30 -0.91
CA LEU A 53 -22.38 10.60 -1.17
C LEU A 53 -21.83 10.68 -2.58
N PHE A 54 -21.21 9.60 -3.06
CA PHE A 54 -20.73 9.48 -4.44
C PHE A 54 -21.89 9.62 -5.44
N GLY A 55 -23.03 8.97 -5.19
CA GLY A 55 -24.23 9.09 -6.02
C GLY A 55 -24.83 10.50 -6.04
N LYS A 56 -24.58 11.31 -5.00
CA LYS A 56 -24.97 12.73 -4.91
C LYS A 56 -23.93 13.69 -5.52
N ALA A 57 -22.84 13.17 -6.09
CA ALA A 57 -21.70 13.93 -6.59
C ALA A 57 -20.94 14.72 -5.50
N SER A 58 -21.10 14.36 -4.22
CA SER A 58 -20.31 14.89 -3.10
C SER A 58 -19.00 14.10 -2.98
N PHE A 59 -18.11 14.24 -3.97
CA PHE A 59 -16.93 13.38 -4.09
C PHE A 59 -15.90 13.57 -2.97
N GLN A 60 -15.72 14.80 -2.46
CA GLN A 60 -14.80 15.06 -1.35
C GLN A 60 -15.30 14.44 -0.03
N ASP A 61 -16.57 14.61 0.29
CA ASP A 61 -17.18 13.98 1.48
C ASP A 61 -17.16 12.45 1.35
N ALA A 62 -17.36 11.93 0.13
CA ALA A 62 -17.26 10.51 -0.15
C ALA A 62 -15.83 9.99 0.08
N LEU A 63 -14.80 10.74 -0.33
CA LEU A 63 -13.39 10.40 -0.07
C LEU A 63 -13.12 10.28 1.43
N ASP A 64 -13.47 11.30 2.20
CA ASP A 64 -13.24 11.32 3.65
C ASP A 64 -13.94 10.13 4.34
N THR A 65 -15.14 9.78 3.85
CA THR A 65 -15.91 8.65 4.38
C THR A 65 -15.29 7.30 3.97
N TYR A 66 -14.76 7.18 2.75
CA TYR A 66 -14.03 5.98 2.33
C TYR A 66 -12.72 5.80 3.09
N ASP A 67 -11.96 6.87 3.34
CA ASP A 67 -10.75 6.80 4.15
C ASP A 67 -11.06 6.34 5.58
N ALA A 68 -12.17 6.81 6.15
CA ALA A 68 -12.67 6.31 7.44
C ALA A 68 -13.09 4.83 7.37
N ALA A 69 -13.63 4.37 6.24
CA ALA A 69 -13.95 2.94 6.03
C ALA A 69 -12.68 2.09 5.96
N VAL A 70 -11.62 2.57 5.29
CA VAL A 70 -10.31 1.89 5.21
C VAL A 70 -9.68 1.80 6.60
N ALA A 71 -9.73 2.89 7.38
CA ALA A 71 -9.19 2.91 8.74
C ALA A 71 -9.91 1.95 9.71
N ALA A 72 -11.19 1.68 9.48
CA ALA A 72 -11.96 0.71 10.26
C ALA A 72 -11.74 -0.74 9.83
N CYS A 73 -11.28 -0.97 8.59
CA CYS A 73 -11.07 -2.31 8.05
C CYS A 73 -9.76 -2.92 8.60
N PRO A 74 -9.78 -4.18 9.08
CA PRO A 74 -8.55 -4.88 9.44
C PRO A 74 -7.54 -4.95 8.28
N ASN A 75 -6.31 -4.51 8.54
CA ASN A 75 -5.25 -4.31 7.54
C ASN A 75 -4.85 -5.56 6.73
N TYR A 76 -5.17 -6.76 7.24
CA TYR A 76 -4.87 -8.04 6.57
C TYR A 76 -5.99 -8.54 5.65
N LEU A 77 -7.13 -7.84 5.59
CA LEU A 77 -8.22 -8.14 4.66
C LEU A 77 -7.97 -7.42 3.33
N ASP A 78 -6.96 -7.91 2.59
CA ASP A 78 -6.45 -7.29 1.37
C ASP A 78 -7.55 -7.02 0.33
N TYR A 79 -8.51 -7.96 0.17
CA TYR A 79 -9.63 -7.80 -0.76
C TYR A 79 -10.55 -6.63 -0.39
N GLU A 80 -10.94 -6.52 0.87
CA GLU A 80 -11.87 -5.48 1.33
C GLU A 80 -11.24 -4.09 1.21
N ILE A 81 -9.96 -3.99 1.56
CA ILE A 81 -9.18 -2.75 1.39
C ILE A 81 -9.03 -2.41 -0.09
N ALA A 82 -8.78 -3.39 -0.96
CA ALA A 82 -8.68 -3.15 -2.40
C ALA A 82 -9.99 -2.61 -2.99
N VAL A 83 -11.14 -3.13 -2.57
CA VAL A 83 -12.45 -2.63 -3.00
C VAL A 83 -12.68 -1.18 -2.54
N LEU A 84 -12.29 -0.83 -1.31
CA LEU A 84 -12.40 0.56 -0.83
C LEU A 84 -11.49 1.50 -1.61
N LYS A 85 -10.24 1.10 -1.88
CA LYS A 85 -9.28 1.88 -2.65
C LYS A 85 -9.69 2.10 -4.10
N SER A 86 -10.34 1.11 -4.75
CA SER A 86 -10.85 1.29 -6.11
C SER A 86 -11.97 2.34 -6.16
N ASN A 87 -12.83 2.39 -5.13
CA ASN A 87 -13.84 3.43 -4.99
C ASN A 87 -13.23 4.82 -4.70
N ILE A 88 -12.19 4.90 -3.87
CA ILE A 88 -11.41 6.13 -3.65
C ILE A 88 -10.80 6.63 -4.96
N SER A 89 -10.23 5.74 -5.77
CA SER A 89 -9.74 6.07 -7.12
C SER A 89 -10.87 6.63 -7.99
N ALA A 90 -12.06 6.02 -7.98
CA ALA A 90 -13.21 6.54 -8.70
C ALA A 90 -13.61 7.97 -8.25
N CYS A 91 -13.55 8.28 -6.96
CA CYS A 91 -13.77 9.65 -6.47
C CYS A 91 -12.72 10.62 -7.01
N HIS A 92 -11.43 10.27 -6.97
CA HIS A 92 -10.37 11.12 -7.52
C HIS A 92 -10.51 11.30 -9.04
N LEU A 93 -10.95 10.27 -9.78
CA LEU A 93 -11.27 10.42 -11.21
C LEU A 93 -12.40 11.43 -11.45
N LYS A 94 -13.41 11.48 -10.57
CA LYS A 94 -14.50 12.47 -10.64
C LYS A 94 -14.06 13.88 -10.27
N LEU A 95 -13.04 14.01 -9.44
CA LEU A 95 -12.42 15.28 -9.06
C LEU A 95 -11.30 15.71 -10.02
N GLU A 96 -11.00 14.91 -11.04
CA GLU A 96 -9.88 15.13 -11.98
C GLU A 96 -8.50 15.13 -11.31
N ASP A 97 -8.40 14.50 -10.13
CA ASP A 97 -7.15 14.30 -9.39
C ASP A 97 -6.40 13.08 -9.91
N TRP A 98 -5.92 13.15 -11.16
CA TRP A 98 -5.37 12.00 -11.89
C TRP A 98 -4.24 11.27 -11.14
N LYS A 99 -3.40 12.02 -10.42
CA LYS A 99 -2.26 11.44 -9.68
C LYS A 99 -2.73 10.57 -8.52
N GLU A 100 -3.64 11.08 -7.71
CA GLU A 100 -4.18 10.31 -6.57
C GLU A 100 -5.09 9.18 -7.06
N ALA A 101 -5.82 9.37 -8.16
CA ALA A 101 -6.61 8.31 -8.79
C ALA A 101 -5.75 7.10 -9.19
N VAL A 102 -4.62 7.33 -9.87
CA VAL A 102 -3.68 6.26 -10.27
C VAL A 102 -3.08 5.61 -9.05
N LYS A 103 -2.62 6.41 -8.07
CA LYS A 103 -2.03 5.90 -6.83
C LYS A 103 -2.99 5.00 -6.05
N ALA A 104 -4.25 5.42 -5.90
CA ALA A 104 -5.28 4.62 -5.23
C ALA A 104 -5.59 3.33 -6.00
N ALA A 105 -5.70 3.39 -7.33
CA ALA A 105 -5.94 2.22 -8.17
C ALA A 105 -4.77 1.22 -8.11
N SER A 106 -3.52 1.69 -8.23
CA SER A 106 -2.33 0.84 -8.09
C SER A 106 -2.27 0.20 -6.70
N ALA A 107 -2.54 0.96 -5.64
CA ALA A 107 -2.55 0.42 -4.28
C ALA A 107 -3.68 -0.59 -4.02
N ALA A 108 -4.75 -0.58 -4.82
CA ALA A 108 -5.79 -1.62 -4.82
C ALA A 108 -5.29 -2.88 -5.52
N LEU A 109 -4.68 -2.74 -6.70
CA LEU A 109 -4.09 -3.85 -7.46
C LEU A 109 -2.97 -4.54 -6.66
N ASP A 110 -2.04 -3.78 -6.07
CA ASP A 110 -0.98 -4.30 -5.21
C ASP A 110 -1.53 -5.14 -4.04
N GLY A 111 -2.69 -4.75 -3.49
CA GLY A 111 -3.38 -5.51 -2.45
C GLY A 111 -3.91 -6.84 -2.97
N LEU A 112 -4.54 -6.83 -4.15
CA LEU A 112 -5.04 -8.04 -4.79
C LEU A 112 -3.91 -8.98 -5.23
N ASP A 113 -2.79 -8.44 -5.71
CA ASP A 113 -1.62 -9.23 -6.09
C ASP A 113 -1.01 -9.93 -4.88
N LYS A 114 -0.97 -9.29 -3.71
CA LYS A 114 -0.57 -9.94 -2.44
C LYS A 114 -1.50 -11.08 -2.06
N LEU A 115 -2.79 -10.94 -2.33
CA LEU A 115 -3.79 -11.97 -2.06
C LEU A 115 -3.64 -13.15 -3.02
N GLN A 116 -3.32 -12.90 -4.30
CA GLN A 116 -3.05 -13.95 -5.30
C GLN A 116 -1.71 -14.66 -5.08
N GLY A 117 -0.65 -13.91 -4.73
CA GLY A 117 0.70 -14.45 -4.48
C GLY A 117 0.84 -15.27 -3.19
N LYS A 118 -0.15 -15.22 -2.28
CA LYS A 118 -0.27 -16.18 -1.17
C LYS A 118 -0.77 -17.57 -1.62
N GLY A 119 -1.22 -17.69 -2.88
CA GLY A 119 -1.76 -18.92 -3.45
C GLY A 119 -0.76 -19.72 -4.30
N GLU A 120 0.22 -19.10 -4.96
CA GLU A 120 1.07 -19.79 -5.94
C GLU A 120 2.46 -19.13 -6.03
N ASP A 121 3.51 -19.94 -6.11
CA ASP A 121 4.89 -19.58 -6.47
C ASP A 121 5.01 -19.01 -7.91
N GLY A 122 4.21 -17.99 -8.22
CA GLY A 122 4.07 -17.37 -9.54
C GLY A 122 4.88 -16.09 -9.64
N LYS A 123 6.11 -16.20 -10.12
CA LYS A 123 6.98 -15.09 -10.52
C LYS A 123 6.23 -14.14 -11.47
N PRO A 124 6.19 -12.81 -11.24
CA PRO A 124 5.54 -11.89 -12.16
C PRO A 124 6.36 -11.79 -13.45
N ASP A 125 5.79 -12.26 -14.56
CA ASP A 125 6.30 -12.04 -15.91
C ASP A 125 5.99 -10.58 -16.29
N VAL A 126 6.83 -9.66 -15.82
CA VAL A 126 6.81 -8.27 -16.32
C VAL A 126 7.31 -8.34 -17.76
N LYS A 127 6.38 -8.47 -18.71
CA LYS A 127 6.67 -8.16 -20.11
C LYS A 127 6.95 -6.67 -20.18
N GLU A 128 8.22 -6.32 -20.35
CA GLU A 128 8.65 -4.99 -20.79
C GLU A 128 7.77 -4.57 -21.97
N VAL A 129 6.98 -3.51 -21.76
CA VAL A 129 6.30 -2.82 -22.85
C VAL A 129 7.43 -2.19 -23.66
N LYS A 130 7.73 -2.77 -24.82
CA LYS A 130 8.58 -2.10 -25.80
C LYS A 130 7.84 -0.85 -26.24
N GLU A 131 8.50 0.30 -26.09
CA GLU A 131 8.14 1.53 -26.75
C GLU A 131 8.05 1.23 -28.26
N ASP A 132 6.83 1.30 -28.80
CA ASP A 132 6.59 1.22 -30.23
C ASP A 132 6.82 2.64 -30.79
N ASP A 133 8.02 2.80 -31.36
CA ASP A 133 8.47 3.96 -32.10
C ASP A 133 7.47 4.29 -33.22
N GLY A 134 7.02 5.53 -33.27
CA GLY A 134 5.87 5.95 -34.07
C GLY A 134 5.99 5.72 -35.57
N GLU A 135 4.83 5.42 -36.17
CA GLU A 135 4.57 5.62 -37.60
C GLU A 135 3.44 6.66 -37.79
N GLU A 136 3.83 7.86 -38.22
CA GLU A 136 3.03 8.76 -39.08
C GLU A 136 2.59 7.94 -40.33
N ILE A 137 1.35 7.94 -40.85
CA ILE A 137 0.54 8.90 -41.64
C ILE A 137 -0.52 7.98 -42.37
N GLU A 138 -1.72 8.36 -42.80
CA GLU A 138 -2.12 9.45 -43.70
C GLU A 138 -3.60 9.82 -43.50
N GLU A 139 -3.87 11.12 -43.62
CA GLU A 139 -5.17 11.74 -43.84
C GLU A 139 -5.76 11.28 -45.19
N ILE A 140 -6.94 10.67 -45.19
CA ILE A 140 -7.73 10.47 -46.42
C ILE A 140 -8.61 11.71 -46.59
N ILE A 141 -8.28 12.52 -47.59
CA ILE A 141 -9.13 13.59 -48.16
C ILE A 141 -10.12 12.96 -49.13
#